data_AF-A0A2S4LW08-F1
#
_entry.id   AF-A0A2S4LW08-F1
#
_cell.length_a   1.000
_cell.length_b   1.000
_cell.length_c   1.000
_cell.angle_alpha   90.00
_cell.angle_beta   90.00
_cell.angle_gamma   90.00
#
_symmetry.space_group_name_H-M   'P 1'
#
loop_
_entity.id
_entity.type
_entity.pdbx_description
1 polymer ?
#
loop_
_entity_poly.entity_id
_entity_poly.type
_entity_poly.pdbx_seq_one_letter_code
_entity_poly.pdbx_strand_id
1 'polypeptide(L)'
;MIRLSGLLRHGCHETLMRRGDALGMVDSVSRLHAAVLAARSRDPAFSRTAKLLGEGMPKMAKKVAEEAVEVGLEAVQGDRRRTILESADLIYNLVVLWSEIGIAPDDVWREIDRREQLYGIAEKLPKGRPIKLAQRIDAG
;
A
#
# COMPACT_ATOMS: atom_id res chain seq x y z
N MET A 1 23.13 -31.51 -55.28
CA MET A 1 23.84 -30.26 -55.65
C MET A 1 23.83 -29.35 -54.43
N ILE A 2 25.00 -28.92 -53.99
CA ILE A 2 25.31 -28.28 -52.70
C ILE A 2 25.07 -26.76 -52.80
N ARG A 3 24.49 -26.11 -51.76
CA ARG A 3 25.11 -25.03 -50.96
C ARG A 3 24.18 -24.38 -49.93
N LEU A 4 24.68 -24.38 -48.69
CA LEU A 4 24.37 -23.48 -47.57
C LEU A 4 24.74 -22.02 -47.89
N SER A 5 24.11 -21.08 -47.16
CA SER A 5 24.62 -19.81 -46.54
C SER A 5 23.48 -18.77 -46.57
N GLY A 6 23.10 -18.01 -45.55
CA GLY A 6 23.60 -17.75 -44.20
C GLY A 6 23.00 -16.40 -43.76
N LEU A 7 22.60 -16.32 -42.48
CA LEU A 7 22.46 -15.15 -41.60
C LEU A 7 21.77 -13.84 -42.10
N LEU A 8 20.79 -13.37 -41.32
CA LEU A 8 20.87 -12.08 -40.61
C LEU A 8 19.76 -11.99 -39.55
N ARG A 9 20.19 -11.76 -38.30
CA ARG A 9 19.37 -11.32 -37.15
C ARG A 9 18.76 -9.96 -37.49
N HIS A 10 17.63 -9.61 -36.88
CA HIS A 10 17.37 -8.31 -36.20
C HIS A 10 16.04 -8.45 -35.42
N GLY A 11 16.06 -8.06 -34.14
CA GLY A 11 14.94 -8.23 -33.22
C GLY A 11 13.93 -7.08 -33.17
N CYS A 12 12.79 -7.37 -32.57
CA CYS A 12 11.93 -6.51 -31.76
C CYS A 12 11.42 -7.48 -30.67
N HIS A 13 11.99 -7.55 -29.46
CA HIS A 13 11.87 -6.59 -28.36
C HIS A 13 10.58 -5.77 -28.38
N GLU A 14 9.87 -5.79 -27.26
CA GLU A 14 8.76 -4.89 -26.90
C GLU A 14 7.34 -5.36 -27.26
N THR A 15 6.85 -6.33 -26.49
CA THR A 15 5.50 -6.21 -25.94
C THR A 15 5.59 -6.47 -24.44
N LEU A 16 6.18 -5.46 -23.81
CA LEU A 16 6.31 -5.24 -22.38
C LEU A 16 4.90 -5.16 -21.76
N MET A 17 4.72 -5.85 -20.63
CA MET A 17 4.04 -5.31 -19.45
C MET A 17 2.75 -4.50 -19.71
N ARG A 18 1.67 -5.19 -20.10
CA ARG A 18 0.31 -4.65 -19.95
C ARG A 18 -0.70 -5.76 -19.70
N ARG A 19 -0.47 -6.55 -18.64
CA ARG A 19 -1.46 -7.48 -18.07
C ARG A 19 -1.35 -7.59 -16.54
N GLY A 20 -0.94 -6.51 -15.85
CA GLY A 20 -0.89 -6.46 -14.38
C GLY A 20 -2.01 -5.66 -13.72
N ASP A 21 -2.64 -4.73 -14.43
CA ASP A 21 -3.13 -3.50 -13.77
C ASP A 21 -4.66 -3.35 -13.69
N ALA A 22 -5.46 -4.42 -13.78
CA ALA A 22 -6.93 -4.21 -13.87
C ALA A 22 -7.89 -5.22 -13.22
N LEU A 23 -7.50 -6.41 -12.75
CA LEU A 23 -8.48 -7.35 -12.15
C LEU A 23 -7.89 -8.24 -11.03
N GLY A 24 -8.23 -7.94 -9.79
CA GLY A 24 -8.72 -8.95 -8.85
C GLY A 24 -7.72 -9.88 -8.16
N MET A 25 -6.66 -9.36 -7.56
CA MET A 25 -6.00 -10.05 -6.44
C MET A 25 -6.21 -9.22 -5.18
N VAL A 26 -7.12 -9.65 -4.30
CA VAL A 26 -7.32 -9.02 -2.99
C VAL A 26 -5.98 -9.07 -2.26
N ASP A 27 -5.34 -7.91 -2.08
CA ASP A 27 -4.05 -7.84 -1.41
C ASP A 27 -4.20 -8.24 0.08
N SER A 28 -3.09 -8.57 0.74
CA SER A 28 -3.11 -9.05 2.12
C SER A 28 -3.75 -8.05 3.11
N VAL A 29 -3.59 -6.74 2.89
CA VAL A 29 -4.20 -5.67 3.67
C VAL A 29 -5.70 -5.61 3.44
N SER A 30 -6.15 -5.73 2.18
CA SER A 30 -7.58 -5.81 1.86
C SER A 30 -8.26 -7.02 2.53
N ARG A 31 -7.61 -8.20 2.53
CA ARG A 31 -8.11 -9.37 3.27
C ARG A 31 -8.12 -9.14 4.78
N LEU A 32 -7.09 -8.48 5.31
CA LEU A 32 -7.01 -8.14 6.73
C LEU A 32 -8.13 -7.18 7.15
N HIS A 33 -8.39 -6.14 6.37
CA HIS A 33 -9.47 -5.19 6.61
C HIS A 33 -10.84 -5.89 6.67
N ALA A 34 -11.13 -6.76 5.70
CA ALA A 34 -12.36 -7.56 5.72
C ALA A 34 -12.45 -8.46 6.98
N ALA A 35 -11.35 -9.08 7.39
CA ALA A 35 -11.31 -9.89 8.60
C ALA A 35 -11.53 -9.07 9.88
N VAL A 36 -11.00 -7.84 9.94
CA VAL A 36 -11.20 -6.92 11.07
C VAL A 36 -12.67 -6.49 11.17
N LEU A 37 -13.29 -6.13 10.05
CA LEU A 37 -14.72 -5.79 10.03
C LEU A 37 -15.59 -6.96 10.51
N ALA A 38 -15.29 -8.17 10.03
CA ALA A 38 -15.97 -9.39 10.49
C ALA A 38 -15.71 -9.73 11.96
N ALA A 39 -14.63 -9.22 12.56
CA ALA A 39 -14.31 -9.44 13.96
C ALA A 39 -15.13 -8.55 14.92
N ARG A 40 -15.81 -7.50 14.43
CA ARG A 40 -16.66 -6.62 15.26
C ARG A 40 -17.73 -7.36 16.05
N SER A 41 -18.28 -8.44 15.48
CA SER A 41 -19.32 -9.24 16.12
C SER A 41 -18.79 -10.44 16.91
N ARG A 42 -17.47 -10.60 17.02
CA ARG A 42 -16.86 -11.70 17.78
C ARG A 42 -16.78 -11.34 19.27
N ASP A 43 -16.72 -12.37 20.10
CA ASP A 43 -16.52 -12.22 21.53
C ASP A 43 -15.12 -11.63 21.84
N PRO A 44 -15.04 -10.47 22.51
CA PRO A 44 -13.78 -9.85 22.97
C PRO A 44 -12.93 -10.76 23.87
N ALA A 45 -13.52 -11.74 24.56
CA ALA A 45 -12.77 -12.68 25.40
C ALA A 45 -11.83 -13.59 24.59
N PHE A 46 -12.17 -13.84 23.31
CA PHE A 46 -11.44 -14.78 22.45
C PHE A 46 -10.84 -14.13 21.20
N SER A 47 -11.11 -12.84 20.96
CA SER A 47 -10.61 -12.11 19.79
C SER A 47 -9.85 -10.84 20.21
N ARG A 48 -8.53 -10.81 19.94
CA ARG A 48 -7.69 -9.60 20.10
C ARG A 48 -8.30 -8.41 19.36
N THR A 49 -8.82 -8.63 18.16
CA THR A 49 -9.42 -7.57 17.35
C THR A 49 -10.71 -7.05 17.96
N ALA A 50 -11.64 -7.93 18.37
CA ALA A 50 -12.87 -7.51 19.03
C ALA A 50 -12.60 -6.78 20.36
N LYS A 51 -11.59 -7.24 21.12
CA LYS A 51 -11.12 -6.55 22.32
C LYS A 51 -10.61 -5.14 22.00
N LEU A 52 -9.73 -5.00 21.02
CA LEU A 52 -9.17 -3.70 20.65
C LEU A 52 -10.26 -2.73 20.13
N LEU A 53 -11.24 -3.27 19.39
CA LEU A 53 -12.44 -2.53 18.98
C LEU A 53 -13.28 -2.07 20.19
N GLY A 54 -13.49 -2.93 21.17
CA GLY A 54 -14.20 -2.59 22.40
C GLY A 54 -13.45 -1.61 23.32
N GLU A 55 -12.11 -1.56 23.26
CA GLU A 55 -11.28 -0.60 24.00
C GLU A 55 -11.30 0.81 23.39
N GLY A 56 -11.82 0.95 22.16
CA GLY A 56 -12.09 2.23 21.51
C GLY A 56 -10.89 2.94 20.89
N MET A 57 -11.19 4.03 20.19
CA MET A 57 -10.24 4.78 19.36
C MET A 57 -8.95 5.22 20.07
N PRO A 58 -8.95 5.71 21.33
CA PRO A 58 -7.71 6.12 22.00
C PRO A 58 -6.70 4.97 22.13
N LYS A 59 -7.19 3.75 22.39
CA LYS A 59 -6.34 2.58 22.54
C LYS A 59 -5.76 2.10 21.20
N MET A 60 -6.55 2.15 20.14
CA MET A 60 -6.09 1.86 18.78
C MET A 60 -4.99 2.84 18.34
N ALA A 61 -5.23 4.14 18.52
CA ALA A 61 -4.25 5.17 18.17
C ALA A 61 -2.95 5.01 18.97
N LYS A 62 -3.06 4.68 20.26
CA LYS A 62 -1.90 4.36 21.11
C LYS A 62 -1.12 3.16 20.56
N LYS A 63 -1.79 2.07 20.16
CA LYS A 63 -1.10 0.92 19.57
C LYS A 63 -0.36 1.29 18.29
N VAL A 64 -0.97 2.04 17.37
CA VAL A 64 -0.28 2.51 16.15
C VAL A 64 0.99 3.29 16.48
N ALA A 65 0.94 4.18 17.47
CA ALA A 65 2.12 4.94 17.90
C ALA A 65 3.21 4.06 18.54
N GLU A 66 2.83 3.09 19.38
CA GLU A 66 3.76 2.13 19.99
C GLU A 66 4.52 1.34 18.92
N GLU A 67 3.81 0.68 17.99
CA GLU A 67 4.44 -0.16 16.97
C GLU A 67 5.34 0.67 16.03
N ALA A 68 4.96 1.91 15.71
CA ALA A 68 5.79 2.79 14.89
C ALA A 68 7.12 3.15 15.56
N VAL A 69 7.11 3.35 16.88
CA VAL A 69 8.33 3.58 17.66
C VAL A 69 9.18 2.30 17.69
N GLU A 70 8.56 1.15 17.92
CA GLU A 70 9.25 -0.15 17.97
C GLU A 70 9.92 -0.47 16.63
N VAL A 71 9.25 -0.27 15.48
CA VAL A 71 9.86 -0.41 14.15
C VAL A 71 11.14 0.43 14.02
N GLY A 72 11.08 1.70 14.43
CA GLY A 72 12.23 2.60 14.35
C GLY A 72 13.39 2.17 15.26
N LEU A 73 13.08 1.76 16.50
CA LEU A 73 14.07 1.30 17.45
C LEU A 73 14.75 0.01 17.00
N GLU A 74 13.99 -0.97 16.52
CA GLU A 74 14.54 -2.24 16.04
C GLU A 74 15.37 -2.07 14.77
N ALA A 75 14.99 -1.14 13.90
CA ALA A 75 15.78 -0.76 12.73
C ALA A 75 17.14 -0.14 13.13
N VAL A 76 17.14 0.77 14.11
CA VAL A 76 18.38 1.39 14.64
C VAL A 76 19.29 0.35 15.30
N GLN A 77 18.71 -0.64 15.97
CA GLN A 77 19.44 -1.75 16.59
C GLN A 77 19.97 -2.77 15.56
N GLY A 78 19.55 -2.69 14.30
CA GLY A 78 19.94 -3.62 13.24
C GLY A 78 19.27 -4.98 13.33
N ASP A 79 18.21 -5.14 14.16
CA ASP A 79 17.46 -6.39 14.24
C ASP A 79 16.43 -6.45 13.10
N ARG A 80 16.88 -6.98 11.96
CA ARG A 80 16.04 -7.15 10.77
C ARG A 80 14.80 -7.99 11.05
N ARG A 81 14.89 -9.02 11.89
CA ARG A 81 13.77 -9.93 12.14
C ARG A 81 12.71 -9.21 12.96
N ARG A 82 13.10 -8.53 14.03
CA ARG A 82 12.20 -7.73 14.86
C ARG A 82 11.58 -6.60 14.05
N THR A 83 12.36 -5.88 13.27
CA THR A 83 11.84 -4.83 12.37
C THR A 83 10.71 -5.33 11.48
N ILE A 84 10.83 -6.54 10.91
CA ILE A 84 9.75 -7.15 10.09
C ILE A 84 8.50 -7.45 10.93
N LEU A 85 8.67 -7.97 12.15
CA LEU A 85 7.56 -8.29 13.05
C LEU A 85 6.80 -7.03 13.46
N GLU A 86 7.52 -6.00 13.95
CA GLU A 86 6.88 -4.75 14.37
C GLU A 86 6.26 -4.00 13.18
N SER A 87 6.83 -4.14 11.97
CA SER A 87 6.21 -3.59 10.76
C SER A 87 4.87 -4.26 10.44
N ALA A 88 4.77 -5.57 10.66
CA ALA A 88 3.52 -6.29 10.47
C ALA A 88 2.48 -5.90 11.54
N ASP A 89 2.88 -5.75 12.80
CA ASP A 89 1.99 -5.28 13.87
C ASP A 89 1.56 -3.82 13.65
N LEU A 90 2.43 -2.95 13.13
CA LEU A 90 2.09 -1.59 12.75
C LEU A 90 0.99 -1.58 11.67
N ILE A 91 1.17 -2.33 10.58
CA ILE A 91 0.16 -2.44 9.51
C ILE A 91 -1.15 -3.00 10.06
N TYR A 92 -1.10 -4.01 10.94
CA TYR A 92 -2.28 -4.56 11.58
C TYR A 92 -3.05 -3.51 12.39
N ASN A 93 -2.38 -2.79 13.28
CA ASN A 93 -3.03 -1.79 14.12
C ASN A 93 -3.55 -0.60 13.29
N LEU A 94 -2.87 -0.26 12.20
CA LEU A 94 -3.32 0.76 11.26
C LEU A 94 -4.62 0.33 10.56
N VAL A 95 -4.72 -0.91 10.10
CA VAL A 95 -5.96 -1.46 9.50
C VAL A 95 -7.11 -1.51 10.52
N VAL A 96 -6.83 -1.85 11.78
CA VAL A 96 -7.85 -1.78 12.84
C VAL A 96 -8.36 -0.35 13.03
N LEU A 97 -7.46 0.62 13.11
CA LEU A 97 -7.83 2.02 13.22
C LEU A 97 -8.65 2.50 12.02
N TRP A 98 -8.20 2.20 10.79
CA TRP A 98 -8.93 2.51 9.56
C TRP A 98 -10.35 1.94 9.55
N SER A 99 -10.49 0.68 9.97
CA SER A 99 -11.78 0.01 10.08
C SER A 99 -12.72 0.72 11.05
N GLU A 100 -12.20 1.36 12.10
CA GLU A 100 -12.97 2.13 13.09
C GLU A 100 -13.41 3.50 12.57
N ILE A 101 -12.57 4.16 11.77
CA ILE A 101 -12.85 5.50 11.24
C ILE A 101 -13.44 5.49 9.81
N GLY A 102 -13.78 4.30 9.29
CA GLY A 102 -14.44 4.15 7.99
C GLY A 102 -13.53 4.43 6.80
N ILE A 103 -12.22 4.20 6.92
CA ILE A 103 -11.25 4.31 5.82
C ILE A 103 -11.01 2.90 5.25
N ALA A 104 -11.21 2.72 3.95
CA ALA A 104 -10.87 1.48 3.27
C ALA A 104 -9.40 1.49 2.83
N PRO A 105 -8.72 0.33 2.73
CA PRO A 105 -7.37 0.25 2.17
C PRO A 105 -7.24 0.93 0.79
N ASP A 106 -8.26 0.78 -0.06
CA ASP A 106 -8.32 1.42 -1.38
C ASP A 106 -8.26 2.95 -1.34
N ASP A 107 -8.74 3.58 -0.26
CA ASP A 107 -8.62 5.04 -0.10
C ASP A 107 -7.15 5.45 0.07
N VAL A 108 -6.39 4.65 0.80
CA VAL A 108 -4.97 4.87 1.08
C VAL A 108 -4.11 4.51 -0.12
N TRP A 109 -4.44 3.43 -0.82
CA TRP A 109 -3.78 3.05 -2.07
C TRP A 109 -3.95 4.12 -3.14
N ARG A 110 -5.16 4.66 -3.32
CA ARG A 110 -5.39 5.79 -4.24
C ARG A 110 -4.56 7.02 -3.88
N GLU A 111 -4.37 7.29 -2.59
CA GLU A 111 -3.51 8.40 -2.15
C GLU A 111 -2.02 8.12 -2.44
N ILE A 112 -1.56 6.88 -2.27
CA ILE A 112 -0.20 6.47 -2.64
C ILE A 112 0.00 6.63 -4.15
N ASP A 113 -0.90 6.11 -4.99
CA ASP A 113 -0.85 6.26 -6.45
C ASP A 113 -0.80 7.74 -6.87
N ARG A 114 -1.60 8.59 -6.22
CA ARG A 114 -1.59 10.04 -6.44
C ARG A 114 -0.22 10.65 -6.10
N ARG A 115 0.41 10.22 -5.01
CA ARG A 115 1.75 10.67 -4.61
C ARG A 115 2.82 10.20 -5.58
N GLU A 116 2.73 8.97 -6.07
CA GLU A 116 3.65 8.45 -7.08
C GLU A 116 3.60 9.27 -8.37
N GLN A 117 2.40 9.69 -8.80
CA GLN A 117 2.23 10.56 -9.97
C GLN A 117 2.82 11.96 -9.76
N LEU A 118 2.80 12.49 -8.53
CA LEU A 118 3.27 13.83 -8.21
C LEU A 118 4.76 13.91 -7.88
N TYR A 119 5.31 12.90 -7.21
CA TYR A 119 6.66 12.91 -6.64
C TYR A 119 7.58 11.84 -7.26
N GLY A 120 7.03 10.93 -8.05
CA GLY A 120 7.69 9.70 -8.50
C GLY A 120 7.67 8.63 -7.42
N ILE A 121 7.89 7.37 -7.82
CA ILE A 121 7.82 6.18 -6.94
C ILE A 121 8.88 6.19 -5.82
N ALA A 122 9.99 6.93 -5.97
CA ALA A 122 11.05 7.07 -4.96
C ALA A 122 12.01 8.25 -5.28
N GLU A 123 11.46 9.46 -5.50
CA GLU A 123 12.17 10.63 -6.07
C GLU A 123 12.55 10.48 -7.54
N LYS A 124 11.60 10.74 -8.45
CA LYS A 124 11.93 11.23 -9.81
C LYS A 124 10.72 11.89 -10.48
N LEU A 125 10.81 13.19 -10.70
CA LEU A 125 10.35 13.80 -11.94
C LEU A 125 11.54 14.54 -12.58
N PRO A 126 12.10 14.06 -13.72
CA PRO A 126 12.99 14.86 -14.54
C PRO A 126 12.25 16.12 -15.02
N LYS A 127 12.94 17.26 -14.94
CA LYS A 127 12.42 18.60 -15.24
C LYS A 127 11.71 18.67 -16.60
N GLY A 128 10.50 19.24 -16.60
CA GLY A 128 9.96 19.98 -17.75
C GLY A 128 8.56 19.59 -18.23
N ARG A 129 7.52 20.21 -17.65
CA ARG A 129 6.51 21.05 -18.34
C ARG A 129 5.48 21.48 -17.28
N PRO A 130 5.11 22.77 -17.16
CA PRO A 130 4.10 23.20 -16.20
C PRO A 130 2.77 22.51 -16.52
N ILE A 131 2.15 21.89 -15.51
CA ILE A 131 0.75 21.46 -15.58
C ILE A 131 -0.06 22.74 -15.80
N LYS A 132 -0.58 22.94 -17.01
CA LYS A 132 -1.57 23.97 -17.26
C LYS A 132 -2.81 23.57 -16.47
N LEU A 133 -3.06 24.27 -15.36
CA LEU A 133 -4.35 24.28 -14.70
C LEU A 133 -5.39 24.68 -15.74
N ALA A 134 -6.28 23.75 -16.07
CA ALA A 134 -7.34 23.96 -17.05
C ALA A 134 -8.30 25.04 -16.52
N GLN A 135 -8.06 26.25 -17.01
CA GLN A 135 -9.01 27.24 -17.54
C GLN A 135 -10.41 27.33 -16.92
N ARG A 136 -10.65 28.51 -16.33
CA ARG A 136 -11.75 29.46 -16.64
C ARG A 136 -13.17 28.89 -16.73
N ILE A 137 -13.89 29.01 -15.62
CA ILE A 137 -15.33 29.28 -15.53
C ILE A 137 -15.36 30.26 -14.33
N ASP A 138 -15.50 31.58 -14.46
CA ASP A 138 -16.62 32.34 -15.00
C ASP A 138 -16.17 33.75 -15.43
N ALA A 139 -16.54 34.15 -16.64
CA ALA A 139 -16.68 35.55 -17.04
C ALA A 139 -17.77 35.59 -18.12
N GLY A 140 -19.00 35.77 -17.66
CA GLY A 140 -20.20 36.09 -18.42
C GLY A 140 -21.02 37.07 -17.60
#